data_AF-A0A660NER7-F1
#
_entry.id   AF-A0A660NER7-F1
#
_cell.length_a   1.000
_cell.length_b   1.000
_cell.length_c   1.000
_cell.angle_alpha   90.00
_cell.angle_beta   90.00
_cell.angle_gamma   90.00
#
_symmetry.space_group_name_H-M   'P 1'
#
loop_
_entity.id
_entity.type
_entity.pdbx_description
1 polymer ?
#
loop_
_entity_poly.entity_id
_entity_poly.type
_entity_poly.pdbx_seq_one_letter_code
_entity_poly.pdbx_strand_id
1 'polypeptide(L)'
;MQALIARAAQAAVAAGRGVTDADDGADGLLLPPQYDEALLLAEHMLAAARCGDWDTVKQLRTALPKLARDLEVAWQELRTVYPDACALLEGQRVKMIREILRVDELIRQRAASPAWQRVQPMLATRPMDRSAQADLPLQRA
;
A
#
# COMPACT_ATOMS: atom_id res chain seq x y z
N MET A 1 -23.16 -7.61 -1.98
CA MET A 1 -22.31 -6.63 -2.67
C MET A 1 -22.83 -5.19 -2.55
N GLN A 2 -24.16 -4.95 -2.65
CA GLN A 2 -24.75 -3.61 -2.46
C GLN A 2 -24.62 -3.03 -1.04
N ALA A 3 -24.55 -3.88 0.00
CA ALA A 3 -24.49 -3.43 1.40
C ALA A 3 -23.13 -2.81 1.83
N LEU A 4 -22.02 -3.18 1.16
CA LEU A 4 -20.69 -2.63 1.46
C LEU A 4 -20.51 -1.22 0.87
N ILE A 5 -21.10 -0.98 -0.31
CA ILE A 5 -21.08 0.32 -0.99
C ILE A 5 -21.91 1.34 -0.19
N ALA A 6 -23.04 0.91 0.39
CA ALA A 6 -23.86 1.76 1.24
C ALA A 6 -23.15 2.20 2.54
N ARG A 7 -22.29 1.34 3.11
CA ARG A 7 -21.51 1.64 4.32
C ARG A 7 -20.39 2.66 4.04
N ALA A 8 -19.75 2.57 2.87
CA ALA A 8 -18.74 3.54 2.43
C ALA A 8 -19.36 4.92 2.13
N ALA A 9 -20.53 4.96 1.50
CA ALA A 9 -21.27 6.20 1.27
C ALA A 9 -21.73 6.86 2.58
N GLN A 10 -22.14 6.08 3.58
CA GLN A 10 -22.54 6.61 4.90
C GLN A 10 -21.36 7.16 5.72
N ALA A 11 -20.15 6.60 5.58
CA ALA A 11 -18.95 7.14 6.20
C ALA A 11 -18.55 8.50 5.58
N ALA A 12 -18.68 8.66 4.26
CA ALA A 12 -18.43 9.92 3.58
C ALA A 12 -19.44 11.01 3.97
N VAL A 13 -20.72 10.65 4.16
CA VAL A 13 -21.76 11.61 4.60
C VAL A 13 -21.59 12.01 6.07
N ALA A 14 -21.05 11.13 6.92
CA ALA A 14 -20.76 11.44 8.33
C ALA A 14 -19.55 12.38 8.49
N ALA A 15 -18.56 12.29 7.59
CA ALA A 15 -17.42 13.20 7.57
C ALA A 15 -17.79 14.61 7.05
N GLY A 16 -18.86 14.74 6.26
CA GLY A 16 -19.29 16.02 5.66
C GLY A 16 -20.26 16.87 6.49
N ARG A 17 -20.60 16.48 7.74
CA ARG A 17 -21.64 17.18 8.53
C ARG A 17 -21.15 17.88 9.81
N GLY A 18 -19.88 18.25 9.86
CA GLY A 18 -19.34 19.04 10.96
C GLY A 18 -18.08 19.77 10.55
N VAL A 19 -18.23 20.87 9.81
CA VAL A 19 -17.39 22.08 9.88
C VAL A 19 -18.16 23.14 9.10
N THR A 20 -18.67 24.12 9.85
CA THR A 20 -19.12 25.41 9.33
C THR A 20 -17.90 26.29 9.10
N ASP A 21 -18.06 27.23 8.16
CA ASP A 21 -17.21 28.37 7.82
C ASP A 21 -16.09 28.13 6.79
N ALA A 22 -16.48 28.32 5.52
CA ALA A 22 -15.90 29.33 4.63
C ALA A 22 -14.37 29.35 4.47
N ASP A 23 -13.85 28.35 3.74
CA ASP A 23 -12.72 28.53 2.82
C ASP A 23 -12.83 27.46 1.72
N ASP A 24 -13.72 27.71 0.76
CA ASP A 24 -14.22 26.73 -0.20
C ASP A 24 -13.25 26.51 -1.37
N GLY A 25 -12.69 25.29 -1.48
CA GLY A 25 -12.29 24.77 -2.80
C GLY A 25 -11.30 23.60 -2.84
N ALA A 26 -10.41 23.43 -1.86
CA ALA A 26 -9.29 22.48 -2.02
C ALA A 26 -8.94 21.61 -0.81
N ASP A 27 -9.53 21.84 0.37
CA ASP A 27 -9.08 21.16 1.61
C ASP A 27 -9.75 19.79 1.88
N GLY A 28 -10.63 19.33 0.99
CA GLY A 28 -11.32 18.04 1.13
C GLY A 28 -11.02 17.02 0.02
N LEU A 29 -10.18 17.38 -0.95
CA LEU A 29 -9.87 16.53 -2.09
C LEU A 29 -8.76 15.55 -1.74
N LEU A 30 -9.12 14.28 -1.64
CA LEU A 30 -8.20 13.20 -1.31
C LEU A 30 -7.95 12.32 -2.54
N LEU A 31 -6.73 11.79 -2.63
CA LEU A 31 -6.43 10.72 -3.56
C LEU A 31 -7.31 9.50 -3.25
N PRO A 32 -7.57 8.64 -4.25
CA PRO A 32 -8.17 7.35 -4.01
C PRO A 32 -7.39 6.56 -2.93
N PRO A 33 -8.07 5.84 -2.02
CA PRO A 33 -7.42 5.15 -0.89
C PRO A 33 -6.37 4.11 -1.32
N GLN A 34 -6.44 3.63 -2.56
CA GLN A 34 -5.45 2.71 -3.14
C GLN A 34 -4.03 3.30 -3.11
N TYR A 35 -3.89 4.63 -3.13
CA TYR A 35 -2.59 5.31 -3.00
C TYR A 35 -1.97 5.13 -1.61
N ASP A 36 -2.78 5.19 -0.56
CA ASP A 36 -2.32 4.93 0.81
C ASP A 36 -2.01 3.45 1.03
N GLU A 37 -2.83 2.55 0.47
CA GLU A 37 -2.57 1.10 0.48
C GLU A 37 -1.23 0.76 -0.19
N ALA A 38 -0.90 1.43 -1.30
CA ALA A 38 0.37 1.25 -2.00
C ALA A 38 1.57 1.79 -1.22
N LEU A 39 1.41 2.92 -0.54
CA LEU A 39 2.45 3.43 0.36
C LEU A 39 2.69 2.47 1.53
N LEU A 40 1.63 2.01 2.19
CA LEU A 40 1.72 1.05 3.30
C LEU A 40 2.40 -0.25 2.88
N LEU A 41 2.06 -0.79 1.70
CA LEU A 41 2.73 -1.98 1.17
C LEU A 41 4.23 -1.74 0.96
N ALA A 42 4.60 -0.59 0.39
CA ALA A 42 5.99 -0.23 0.17
C ALA A 42 6.76 -0.08 1.51
N GLU A 43 6.15 0.57 2.51
CA GLU A 43 6.72 0.73 3.85
C GLU A 43 6.92 -0.62 4.56
N HIS A 44 5.95 -1.53 4.47
CA HIS A 44 6.08 -2.89 5.00
C HIS A 44 7.19 -3.67 4.32
N MET A 45 7.31 -3.57 3.00
CA MET A 45 8.41 -4.19 2.26
C MET A 45 9.76 -3.61 2.67
N LEU A 46 9.84 -2.29 2.92
CA LEU A 46 11.07 -1.66 3.41
C LEU A 46 11.41 -2.09 4.83
N ALA A 47 10.43 -2.22 5.72
CA ALA A 47 10.62 -2.73 7.07
C ALA A 47 11.16 -4.17 7.06
N ALA A 48 10.58 -5.05 6.25
CA ALA A 48 11.07 -6.42 6.06
C ALA A 48 12.50 -6.45 5.50
N ALA A 49 12.79 -5.62 4.48
CA ALA A 49 14.14 -5.48 3.92
C ALA A 49 15.15 -4.92 4.95
N ARG A 50 14.73 -4.04 5.85
CA ARG A 50 15.57 -3.53 6.95
C ARG A 50 15.97 -4.64 7.91
N CYS A 51 15.05 -5.54 8.22
CA CYS A 51 15.26 -6.73 9.04
C CYS A 51 15.97 -7.89 8.31
N GLY A 52 16.17 -7.78 6.99
CA GLY A 52 16.77 -8.85 6.17
C GLY A 52 15.81 -10.00 5.87
N ASP A 53 14.50 -9.81 6.07
CA ASP A 53 13.47 -10.80 5.77
C ASP A 53 13.02 -10.68 4.30
N TRP A 54 13.80 -11.27 3.40
CA TRP A 54 13.54 -11.19 1.96
C TRP A 54 12.46 -12.15 1.47
N ASP A 55 12.10 -13.16 2.25
CA ASP A 55 10.99 -14.03 1.89
C ASP A 55 9.67 -13.31 2.09
N THR A 56 9.52 -12.53 3.17
CA THR A 56 8.40 -11.60 3.33
C THR A 56 8.39 -10.54 2.23
N VAL A 57 9.54 -9.96 1.85
CA VAL A 57 9.60 -9.01 0.72
C VAL A 57 9.11 -9.65 -0.59
N LYS A 58 9.51 -10.89 -0.89
CA LYS A 58 9.03 -11.61 -2.09
C LYS A 58 7.53 -11.87 -2.03
N GLN A 59 7.01 -12.30 -0.88
CA GLN A 59 5.58 -12.53 -0.68
C GLN A 59 4.78 -11.24 -0.88
N LEU A 60 5.21 -10.13 -0.27
CA LEU A 60 4.53 -8.83 -0.42
C LEU A 60 4.56 -8.32 -1.87
N ARG A 61 5.66 -8.58 -2.61
CA ARG A 61 5.77 -8.21 -4.03
C ARG A 61 4.72 -8.86 -4.91
N THR A 62 4.13 -10.00 -4.54
CA THR A 62 3.07 -10.63 -5.35
C THR A 62 1.79 -9.80 -5.40
N ALA A 63 1.59 -8.87 -4.45
CA ALA A 63 0.43 -7.98 -4.43
C ALA A 63 0.55 -6.77 -5.38
N LEU A 64 1.78 -6.43 -5.81
CA LEU A 64 2.04 -5.21 -6.60
C LEU A 64 1.28 -5.15 -7.94
N PRO A 65 1.20 -6.22 -8.76
CA PRO A 65 0.51 -6.13 -10.05
C PRO A 65 -0.99 -5.82 -9.91
N LYS A 66 -1.64 -6.40 -8.89
CA LYS A 66 -3.04 -6.12 -8.59
C LYS A 66 -3.20 -4.68 -8.12
N LEU A 67 -2.38 -4.24 -7.18
CA LEU A 67 -2.46 -2.90 -6.62
C LEU A 67 -2.19 -1.79 -7.66
N ALA A 68 -1.24 -2.00 -8.57
CA ALA A 68 -0.99 -1.08 -9.68
C ALA A 68 -2.21 -0.96 -10.61
N ARG A 69 -2.92 -2.06 -10.86
CA ARG A 69 -4.17 -2.04 -11.62
C ARG A 69 -5.28 -1.32 -10.87
N ASP A 70 -5.44 -1.60 -9.58
CA ASP A 70 -6.46 -0.98 -8.75
C ASP A 70 -6.25 0.54 -8.63
N LEU A 71 -5.00 1.00 -8.54
CA LEU A 71 -4.62 2.43 -8.60
C LEU A 71 -5.05 3.10 -9.93
N GLU A 72 -4.75 2.46 -11.05
CA GLU A 72 -5.08 3.02 -12.37
C GLU A 72 -6.59 3.07 -12.58
N VAL A 73 -7.31 2.01 -12.21
CA VAL A 73 -8.78 1.97 -12.28
C VAL A 73 -9.39 3.07 -11.42
N ALA A 74 -8.97 3.20 -10.16
CA ALA A 74 -9.50 4.21 -9.26
C ALA A 74 -9.21 5.64 -9.75
N TRP A 75 -8.03 5.87 -10.34
CA TRP A 75 -7.70 7.16 -10.94
C TRP A 75 -8.57 7.48 -12.17
N GLN A 76 -8.79 6.51 -13.06
CA GLN A 76 -9.65 6.73 -14.24
C GLN A 76 -11.12 6.91 -13.88
N GLU A 77 -11.62 6.18 -12.89
CA GLU A 77 -12.97 6.36 -12.35
C GLU A 77 -13.13 7.78 -11.78
N LEU A 78 -12.19 8.23 -10.95
CA LEU A 78 -12.21 9.59 -10.40
C LEU A 78 -12.18 10.65 -11.51
N ARG A 79 -11.30 10.49 -12.50
CA ARG A 79 -11.14 11.44 -13.61
C ARG A 79 -12.38 11.54 -14.49
N THR A 80 -13.11 10.45 -14.62
CA THR A 80 -14.35 10.39 -15.40
C THR A 80 -15.48 11.14 -14.70
N VAL A 81 -15.55 11.07 -13.37
CA VAL A 81 -16.62 11.71 -12.57
C VAL A 81 -16.28 13.16 -12.21
N TYR A 82 -15.01 13.46 -11.91
CA TYR A 82 -14.54 14.75 -11.42
C TYR A 82 -13.23 15.20 -12.09
N PRO A 83 -13.25 15.60 -13.38
CA PRO A 83 -12.05 15.93 -14.14
C PRO A 83 -11.28 17.14 -13.58
N ASP A 84 -11.98 18.19 -13.13
CA ASP A 84 -11.35 19.41 -12.59
C ASP A 84 -10.68 19.13 -11.23
N ALA A 85 -11.29 18.31 -10.39
CA ALA A 85 -10.70 17.81 -9.15
C ALA A 85 -9.43 16.99 -9.41
N CYS A 86 -9.42 16.14 -10.44
CA CYS A 86 -8.23 15.39 -10.83
C CYS A 86 -7.07 16.30 -11.25
N ALA A 87 -7.34 17.43 -11.92
CA ALA A 87 -6.30 18.39 -12.27
C ALA A 87 -5.61 18.97 -11.03
N LEU A 88 -6.36 19.22 -9.96
CA LEU A 88 -5.83 19.68 -8.68
C LEU A 88 -5.05 18.56 -7.94
N LEU A 89 -5.50 17.31 -8.07
CA LEU A 89 -4.88 16.15 -7.41
C LEU A 89 -3.65 15.57 -8.13
N GLU A 90 -3.42 15.89 -9.41
CA GLU A 90 -2.31 15.31 -10.19
C GLU A 90 -0.95 15.55 -9.53
N GLY A 91 -0.73 16.73 -8.94
CA GLY A 91 0.50 17.03 -8.20
C GLY A 91 0.71 16.09 -7.00
N GLN A 92 -0.35 15.83 -6.24
CA GLN A 92 -0.32 14.91 -5.09
C GLN A 92 -0.13 13.46 -5.55
N ARG A 93 -0.82 13.05 -6.62
CA ARG A 93 -0.68 11.73 -7.25
C ARG A 93 0.77 11.46 -7.65
N VAL A 94 1.39 12.40 -8.37
CA VAL A 94 2.79 12.28 -8.81
C VAL A 94 3.73 12.19 -7.61
N LYS A 95 3.51 12.99 -6.56
CA LYS A 95 4.30 12.92 -5.33
C LYS A 95 4.21 11.55 -4.67
N MET A 96 3.01 10.97 -4.59
CA MET A 96 2.79 9.65 -3.98
C MET A 96 3.46 8.54 -4.80
N ILE A 97 3.30 8.55 -6.12
CA ILE A 97 3.97 7.58 -7.01
C ILE A 97 5.48 7.67 -6.85
N ARG A 98 6.05 8.88 -6.79
CA ARG A 98 7.48 9.07 -6.56
C ARG A 98 7.95 8.51 -5.23
N GLU A 99 7.16 8.66 -4.17
CA GLU A 99 7.51 8.10 -2.86
C GLU A 99 7.49 6.56 -2.88
N ILE A 100 6.47 5.95 -3.48
CA ILE A 100 6.41 4.48 -3.65
C ILE A 100 7.64 3.97 -4.43
N LEU A 101 8.00 4.64 -5.53
CA LEU A 101 9.18 4.28 -6.33
C LEU A 101 10.49 4.49 -5.59
N ARG A 102 10.59 5.56 -4.78
CA ARG A 102 11.74 5.81 -3.91
C ARG A 102 11.92 4.67 -2.91
N VAL A 103 10.83 4.21 -2.29
CA VAL A 103 10.88 3.10 -1.34
C VAL A 103 11.31 1.80 -2.01
N ASP A 104 10.80 1.48 -3.21
CA ASP A 104 11.25 0.30 -3.96
C ASP A 104 12.73 0.37 -4.33
N GLU A 105 13.24 1.56 -4.68
CA GLU A 105 14.67 1.76 -4.94
C GLU A 105 15.53 1.52 -3.69
N LEU A 106 15.10 1.97 -2.51
CA LEU A 106 15.79 1.67 -1.25
C LEU A 106 15.85 0.16 -0.97
N ILE A 107 14.78 -0.57 -1.29
CA ILE A 107 14.72 -2.03 -1.16
C ILE A 107 15.73 -2.68 -2.13
N ARG A 108 15.79 -2.23 -3.39
CA ARG A 108 16.76 -2.74 -4.38
C ARG A 108 18.21 -2.52 -3.95
N GLN A 109 18.55 -1.30 -3.52
CA GLN A 109 19.90 -0.97 -3.06
C GLN A 109 20.34 -1.85 -1.89
N ARG A 110 19.40 -2.16 -0.99
CA ARG A 110 19.66 -3.02 0.16
C ARG A 110 19.86 -4.48 -0.23
N ALA A 111 19.09 -4.98 -1.20
CA ALA A 111 19.29 -6.31 -1.78
C ALA A 111 20.65 -6.43 -2.50
N ALA A 112 21.09 -5.36 -3.14
CA ALA A 112 22.39 -5.29 -3.83
C ALA A 112 23.57 -5.00 -2.88
N SER A 113 23.33 -4.75 -1.59
CA SER A 113 24.39 -4.39 -0.65
C SER A 113 25.39 -5.54 -0.45
N PRO A 114 26.71 -5.27 -0.50
CA PRO A 114 27.73 -6.29 -0.24
C PRO A 114 27.65 -6.92 1.15
N ALA A 115 27.05 -6.21 2.12
CA ALA A 115 26.79 -6.77 3.45
C ALA A 115 25.74 -7.89 3.39
N TRP A 116 24.69 -7.71 2.59
CA TRP A 116 23.66 -8.73 2.39
C TRP A 116 24.16 -9.90 1.54
N GLN A 117 24.90 -9.62 0.46
CA GLN A 117 25.52 -10.65 -0.39
C GLN A 117 26.43 -11.60 0.39
N ARG A 118 27.11 -11.11 1.45
CA ARG A 118 27.95 -11.93 2.34
C ARG A 118 27.15 -12.82 3.29
N VAL A 119 25.94 -12.43 3.67
CA VAL A 119 25.09 -13.16 4.63
C VAL A 119 24.16 -14.17 3.93
N GLN A 120 23.82 -13.93 2.66
CA GLN A 120 22.95 -14.79 1.84
C GLN A 120 23.37 -16.28 1.80
N PRO A 121 24.67 -16.65 1.67
CA PRO A 121 25.10 -18.06 1.68
C PRO A 121 24.91 -18.73 3.04
N MET A 122 25.02 -17.99 4.14
CA MET A 122 24.88 -18.50 5.52
C MET A 122 23.41 -18.73 5.91
N LEU A 123 22.48 -18.00 5.29
CA LEU A 123 21.05 -18.20 5.46
C LEU A 123 20.53 -19.37 4.62
N ALA A 124 21.10 -19.59 3.43
CA ALA A 124 20.74 -20.73 2.57
C ALA A 124 21.09 -22.10 3.19
N THR A 125 22.03 -22.15 4.14
CA THR A 125 22.45 -23.37 4.84
C THR A 125 21.77 -23.56 6.19
N ARG A 126 20.93 -22.61 6.65
CA ARG A 126 20.14 -22.81 7.86
C ARG A 126 18.98 -23.76 7.56
N PRO A 127 18.83 -24.87 8.31
CA PRO A 127 17.62 -25.67 8.22
C PRO A 127 16.43 -24.79 8.64
N MET A 128 15.39 -24.75 7.79
CA MET A 128 14.14 -24.08 8.13
C MET A 128 13.54 -24.78 9.34
N ASP A 129 13.62 -24.15 10.51
CA ASP A 129 12.89 -24.61 11.69
C ASP A 129 11.41 -24.26 11.48
N ARG A 130 10.67 -25.21 10.90
CA ARG A 130 9.24 -25.13 10.56
C ARG A 130 8.34 -25.24 11.81
N SER A 131 8.86 -24.88 12.99
CA SER A 131 8.29 -25.19 14.30
C SER A 131 7.28 -24.15 14.81
N ALA A 132 6.86 -23.17 14.00
CA ALA A 132 5.84 -22.18 14.37
C ALA A 132 4.47 -22.38 13.68
N GLN A 133 4.25 -23.52 13.02
CA GLN A 133 3.01 -23.79 12.26
C GLN A 133 2.09 -24.86 12.90
N ALA A 134 2.19 -25.07 14.20
CA ALA A 134 1.29 -25.94 14.95
C ALA A 134 0.84 -25.25 16.24
N ASP A 135 -0.29 -24.56 16.17
CA ASP A 135 -1.34 -24.58 17.21
C ASP A 135 -2.42 -23.54 16.88
N LEU A 136 -3.32 -23.91 15.97
CA LEU A 136 -4.66 -23.34 15.92
C LEU A 136 -5.64 -24.48 16.17
N PRO A 137 -6.39 -24.49 17.28
CA PRO A 137 -7.33 -25.55 17.55
C PRO A 137 -8.51 -25.42 16.59
N LEU A 138 -8.70 -26.46 15.77
CA LEU A 138 -9.93 -26.70 15.01
C LEU A 138 -11.07 -26.97 16.01
N GLN A 139 -11.76 -25.93 16.46
CA GLN A 139 -13.07 -26.10 17.10
C GLN A 139 -14.11 -26.33 16.00
N ARG A 140 -14.46 -27.61 15.84
CA ARG A 140 -15.73 -28.05 15.26
C ARG A 140 -16.87 -27.63 16.21
N ALA A 141 -17.86 -26.94 15.67
CA ALA A 141 -19.26 -26.99 16.11
C ALA A 141 -20.13 -26.92 14.86
#